data_AF-A0A1H6X0B3-F1
#
_entry.id   AF-A0A1H6X0B3-F1
#
_cell.length_a   1.000
_cell.length_b   1.000
_cell.length_c   1.000
_cell.angle_alpha   90.00
_cell.angle_beta   90.00
_cell.angle_gamma   90.00
#
_symmetry.space_group_name_H-M   'P 1'
#
loop_
_entity.id
_entity.type
_entity.pdbx_description
1 polymer ?
#
loop_
_entity_poly.entity_id
_entity_poly.type
_entity_poly.pdbx_seq_one_letter_code
_entity_poly.pdbx_strand_id
1 'polypeptide(L)'
;MENLPFYVYLVFGITVFVGVFLFFKAAHYSKIFLALLVIWIVFQSVISILDFYATTDSTPPRVALLLIPPLAMTIILFSIRRGKVFIDGLDIRTLTLFHVIRIPVEVTLYWLFLHKAVPELMTFEGRNFDILSGISAPVIYYLVFVKMKLSKSALLIWNFICLALLLNIVFNALLSIPGMFQKFAFDQPNIAVLAFPFVFLPSVLVPLVLFSHLAAIRLVLQDENLTVKLNNE
;
A
#
# COMPACT_ATOMS: atom_id res chain seq x y z
N MET A 1 -3.27 21.42 -9.06
CA MET A 1 -4.50 20.65 -8.71
C MET A 1 -5.61 21.57 -8.21
N GLU A 2 -5.67 22.82 -8.67
CA GLU A 2 -6.48 23.89 -8.05
C GLU A 2 -8.00 23.70 -8.19
N ASN A 3 -8.44 22.78 -9.05
CA ASN A 3 -9.86 22.49 -9.31
C ASN A 3 -10.30 21.12 -8.78
N LEU A 4 -9.51 20.45 -7.94
CA LEU A 4 -9.89 19.15 -7.41
C LEU A 4 -10.93 19.32 -6.27
N PRO A 5 -12.08 18.63 -6.31
CA PRO A 5 -13.08 18.76 -5.27
C PRO A 5 -12.56 18.34 -3.89
N PHE A 6 -13.02 19.03 -2.84
CA PHE A 6 -12.61 18.77 -1.47
C PHE A 6 -12.83 17.31 -1.03
N TYR A 7 -13.88 16.65 -1.51
CA TYR A 7 -14.17 15.26 -1.16
C TYR A 7 -13.05 14.30 -1.57
N VAL A 8 -12.28 14.58 -2.62
CA VAL A 8 -11.16 13.72 -3.06
C VAL A 8 -10.05 13.76 -2.02
N TYR A 9 -9.69 14.96 -1.56
CA TYR A 9 -8.72 15.16 -0.47
C TYR A 9 -9.19 14.52 0.83
N LEU A 10 -10.46 14.71 1.19
CA LEU A 10 -11.05 14.19 2.41
C LEU A 10 -11.05 12.65 2.43
N VAL A 11 -11.55 12.02 1.37
CA VAL A 11 -11.60 10.55 1.25
C VAL A 11 -10.19 9.96 1.29
N PHE A 12 -9.24 10.56 0.56
CA PHE A 12 -7.86 10.09 0.59
C PHE A 12 -7.22 10.26 1.99
N GLY A 13 -7.42 11.41 2.63
CA GLY A 13 -6.93 11.67 3.99
C GLY A 13 -7.50 10.69 5.03
N ILE A 14 -8.81 10.42 4.97
CA ILE A 14 -9.46 9.39 5.80
C ILE A 14 -8.86 8.02 5.50
N THR A 15 -8.61 7.70 4.24
CA THR A 15 -8.01 6.42 3.83
C THR A 15 -6.61 6.24 4.40
N VAL A 16 -5.78 7.28 4.37
CA VAL A 16 -4.46 7.28 5.00
C VAL A 16 -4.58 7.08 6.51
N PHE A 17 -5.46 7.83 7.17
CA PHE A 17 -5.70 7.69 8.61
C PHE A 17 -6.16 6.28 8.99
N VAL A 18 -7.17 5.74 8.30
CA VAL A 18 -7.69 4.39 8.52
C VAL A 18 -6.62 3.35 8.24
N GLY A 19 -5.83 3.50 7.17
CA GLY A 19 -4.71 2.63 6.87
C GLY A 19 -3.69 2.60 8.01
N VAL A 20 -3.23 3.76 8.46
CA VAL A 20 -2.31 3.89 9.60
C VAL A 20 -2.90 3.24 10.86
N PHE A 21 -4.18 3.50 11.16
CA PHE A 21 -4.85 2.95 12.33
C PHE A 21 -4.99 1.42 12.28
N LEU A 22 -5.44 0.86 11.15
CA LEU A 22 -5.59 -0.59 10.97
C LEU A 22 -4.23 -1.29 11.06
N PHE A 23 -3.19 -0.70 10.48
CA PHE A 23 -1.84 -1.26 10.58
C PHE A 23 -1.28 -1.15 12.00
N PHE A 24 -1.50 -0.02 12.68
CA PHE A 24 -1.14 0.16 14.08
C PHE A 24 -1.84 -0.86 15.00
N LYS A 25 -3.11 -1.16 14.74
CA LYS A 25 -3.86 -2.23 15.40
C LYS A 25 -3.25 -3.61 15.11
N ALA A 26 -2.91 -3.90 13.84
CA ALA A 26 -2.24 -5.15 13.46
C ALA A 26 -0.88 -5.32 14.16
N ALA A 27 -0.20 -4.21 14.43
CA ALA A 27 1.05 -4.13 15.17
C ALA A 27 0.87 -4.05 16.71
N HIS A 28 -0.30 -4.47 17.23
CA HIS A 28 -0.65 -4.44 18.65
C HIS A 28 -0.37 -3.11 19.35
N TYR A 29 -0.69 -2.01 18.66
CA TYR A 29 -0.51 -0.66 19.17
C TYR A 29 0.96 -0.33 19.54
N SER A 30 1.92 -0.88 18.81
CA SER A 30 3.36 -0.59 18.97
C SER A 30 3.67 0.90 18.82
N LYS A 31 3.96 1.56 19.95
CA LYS A 31 4.26 3.00 19.99
C LYS A 31 5.49 3.37 19.15
N ILE A 32 6.48 2.48 19.09
CA ILE A 32 7.70 2.70 18.28
C ILE A 32 7.35 2.72 16.80
N PHE A 33 6.54 1.75 16.33
CA PHE A 33 6.07 1.71 14.94
C PHE A 33 5.29 2.98 14.60
N LEU A 34 4.32 3.37 15.44
CA LEU A 34 3.53 4.58 15.21
C LEU A 34 4.40 5.83 15.17
N ALA A 35 5.34 5.99 16.11
CA ALA A 35 6.24 7.15 16.15
C ALA A 35 7.08 7.26 14.88
N LEU A 36 7.69 6.16 14.43
CA LEU A 36 8.47 6.14 13.19
C LEU A 36 7.61 6.48 11.96
N LEU A 37 6.39 5.92 11.89
CA LEU A 37 5.48 6.17 10.79
C LEU A 37 4.97 7.62 10.78
N VAL A 38 4.67 8.20 11.95
CA VAL A 38 4.25 9.60 12.07
C VAL A 38 5.39 10.54 11.69
N ILE A 39 6.62 10.28 12.16
CA ILE A 39 7.80 11.05 11.73
C ILE A 39 7.94 11.01 10.21
N TRP A 40 7.78 9.84 9.61
CA TRP A 40 7.83 9.67 8.16
C TRP A 40 6.70 10.42 7.43
N ILE A 41 5.46 10.34 7.92
CA ILE A 41 4.31 11.08 7.36
C ILE A 41 4.57 12.59 7.42
N VAL A 42 5.01 13.11 8.57
CA VAL A 42 5.31 14.55 8.75
C VAL A 42 6.44 14.97 7.81
N PHE A 43 7.52 14.20 7.74
CA PHE A 43 8.63 14.45 6.82
C PHE A 43 8.17 14.51 5.36
N GLN A 44 7.38 13.54 4.91
CA GLN A 44 6.83 13.50 3.55
C GLN A 44 5.84 14.64 3.27
N SER A 45 5.07 15.05 4.27
CA SER A 45 4.17 16.20 4.17
C SER A 45 4.95 17.48 3.90
N VAL A 46 5.94 17.77 4.75
CA VAL A 46 6.76 18.98 4.66
C VAL A 46 7.48 19.04 3.33
N ILE A 47 8.14 17.95 2.92
CA ILE A 47 8.91 17.92 1.68
C ILE A 47 8.03 18.06 0.44
N SER A 48 6.85 17.43 0.43
CA SER A 48 5.91 17.56 -0.69
C SER A 48 5.28 18.94 -0.77
N ILE A 49 4.98 19.60 0.36
CA ILE A 49 4.45 20.98 0.40
C ILE A 49 5.50 21.99 -0.08
N LEU A 50 6.79 21.72 0.13
CA LEU A 50 7.90 22.53 -0.39
C LEU A 50 8.20 22.26 -1.88
N ASP A 51 7.30 21.57 -2.59
CA ASP A 51 7.42 21.21 -4.00
C ASP A 51 8.71 20.45 -4.36
N PHE A 52 9.33 19.78 -3.39
CA PHE A 52 10.56 19.03 -3.62
C PHE A 52 10.36 17.98 -4.72
N TYR A 53 9.24 17.26 -4.72
CA TYR A 53 8.96 16.23 -5.72
C TYR A 53 8.51 16.76 -7.09
N ALA A 54 8.21 18.07 -7.21
CA ALA A 54 7.83 18.67 -8.49
C ALA A 54 9.00 18.76 -9.47
N THR A 55 10.25 18.77 -8.97
CA THR A 55 11.45 18.70 -9.83
C THR A 55 11.74 17.26 -10.22
N THR A 56 11.42 16.91 -11.47
CA THR A 56 11.52 15.53 -11.99
C THR A 56 12.84 15.22 -12.71
N ASP A 57 13.63 16.25 -13.04
CA ASP A 57 14.82 16.13 -13.89
C ASP A 57 16.14 16.10 -13.09
N SER A 58 16.08 15.82 -11.79
CA SER A 58 17.26 15.75 -10.92
C SER A 58 17.96 14.39 -10.99
N THR A 59 19.28 14.39 -10.76
CA THR A 59 20.08 13.18 -10.55
C THR A 59 20.69 13.19 -9.13
N PRO A 60 20.34 12.23 -8.25
CA PRO A 60 19.38 11.14 -8.44
C PRO A 60 17.90 11.63 -8.48
N PRO A 61 16.98 10.85 -9.07
CA PRO A 61 15.57 11.20 -9.15
C PRO A 61 14.93 11.32 -7.76
N ARG A 62 14.33 12.48 -7.44
CA ARG A 62 13.75 12.75 -6.10
C ARG A 62 12.67 11.76 -5.69
N VAL A 63 11.92 11.21 -6.65
CA VAL A 63 10.92 10.15 -6.48
C VAL A 63 11.50 8.92 -5.76
N ALA A 64 12.80 8.67 -5.88
CA ALA A 64 13.48 7.59 -5.15
C ALA A 64 13.31 7.72 -3.62
N LEU A 65 13.22 8.95 -3.09
CA LEU A 65 12.99 9.19 -1.67
C LEU A 65 11.61 8.71 -1.20
N LEU A 66 10.62 8.58 -2.10
CA LEU A 66 9.30 8.05 -1.77
C LEU A 66 9.34 6.53 -1.54
N LEU A 67 10.16 5.82 -2.31
CA LEU A 67 10.13 4.36 -2.39
C LEU A 67 11.29 3.68 -1.65
N ILE A 68 12.51 4.21 -1.79
CA ILE A 68 13.71 3.54 -1.27
C ILE A 68 13.67 3.42 0.26
N PRO A 69 13.41 4.48 1.05
CA PRO A 69 13.40 4.37 2.51
C PRO A 69 12.41 3.33 3.06
N PRO A 70 11.12 3.30 2.65
CA PRO A 70 10.20 2.30 3.17
C PRO A 70 10.48 0.87 2.63
N LEU A 71 11.01 0.73 1.42
CA LEU A 71 11.46 -0.57 0.91
C LEU A 71 12.70 -1.08 1.67
N ALA A 72 13.67 -0.20 1.93
CA ALA A 72 14.85 -0.52 2.73
C ALA A 72 14.44 -0.92 4.15
N MET A 73 13.51 -0.20 4.77
CA MET A 73 12.96 -0.56 6.09
C MET A 73 12.31 -1.94 6.08
N THR A 74 11.53 -2.26 5.03
CA THR A 74 10.96 -3.59 4.84
C THR A 74 12.06 -4.65 4.78
N ILE A 75 13.07 -4.48 3.93
CA ILE A 75 14.19 -5.43 3.80
C ILE A 75 14.94 -5.61 5.13
N ILE A 76 15.21 -4.51 5.84
CA ILE A 76 15.88 -4.52 7.14
C ILE A 76 15.07 -5.33 8.14
N LEU A 77 13.77 -5.07 8.28
CA LEU A 77 12.89 -5.80 9.20
C LEU A 77 12.85 -7.30 8.92
N PHE A 78 12.84 -7.70 7.65
CA PHE A 78 12.87 -9.12 7.26
C PHE A 78 14.26 -9.76 7.41
N SER A 79 15.33 -8.98 7.55
CA SER A 79 16.69 -9.48 7.65
C SER A 79 17.14 -9.63 9.11
N ILE A 80 16.84 -8.66 9.97
CA ILE A 80 17.34 -8.64 11.35
C ILE A 80 16.44 -9.44 12.32
N ARG A 81 17.06 -10.02 13.36
CA ARG A 81 16.34 -10.85 14.35
C ARG A 81 15.19 -10.10 15.05
N ARG A 82 15.42 -8.85 15.46
CA ARG A 82 14.39 -8.02 16.13
C ARG A 82 13.21 -7.71 15.21
N GLY A 83 13.46 -7.50 13.92
CA GLY A 83 12.45 -7.21 12.92
C GLY A 83 11.59 -8.43 12.61
N LYS A 84 12.21 -9.61 12.49
CA LYS A 84 11.50 -10.89 12.39
C LYS A 84 10.58 -11.11 13.59
N VAL A 85 11.06 -10.91 14.82
CA VAL A 85 10.23 -11.00 16.03
C VAL A 85 9.05 -10.02 16.00
N PHE A 86 9.25 -8.80 15.49
CA PHE A 86 8.15 -7.85 15.30
C PHE A 86 7.12 -8.36 14.28
N ILE A 87 7.56 -8.87 13.13
CA ILE A 87 6.68 -9.41 12.08
C ILE A 87 5.90 -10.62 12.58
N ASP A 88 6.58 -11.51 13.30
CA ASP A 88 6.00 -12.76 13.83
C ASP A 88 4.93 -12.48 14.91
N GLY A 89 4.92 -11.27 15.47
CA GLY A 89 3.90 -10.78 16.41
C GLY A 89 2.73 -10.04 15.76
N LEU A 90 2.67 -9.88 14.43
CA LEU A 90 1.57 -9.14 13.79
C LEU A 90 0.29 -9.97 13.71
N ASP A 91 -0.85 -9.31 13.87
CA ASP A 91 -2.16 -9.96 13.71
C ASP A 91 -2.52 -10.12 12.21
N ILE A 92 -2.35 -11.36 11.71
CA ILE A 92 -2.68 -11.72 10.32
C ILE A 92 -4.15 -11.44 9.94
N ARG A 93 -5.08 -11.49 10.91
CA ARG A 93 -6.51 -11.23 10.68
C ARG A 93 -6.70 -9.76 10.31
N THR A 94 -6.11 -8.86 11.11
CA THR A 94 -6.13 -7.43 10.83
C THR A 94 -5.32 -7.08 9.58
N LEU A 95 -4.17 -7.72 9.34
CA LEU A 95 -3.42 -7.56 8.08
C LEU A 95 -4.26 -7.95 6.86
N THR A 96 -5.07 -9.00 6.93
CA THR A 96 -5.96 -9.39 5.82
C THR A 96 -7.03 -8.32 5.57
N LEU A 97 -7.67 -7.80 6.62
CA LEU A 97 -8.67 -6.73 6.48
C LEU A 97 -8.07 -5.39 6.06
N PHE A 98 -6.78 -5.15 6.36
CA PHE A 98 -6.09 -3.93 5.96
C PHE A 98 -6.15 -3.71 4.44
N HIS A 99 -6.23 -4.77 3.63
CA HIS A 99 -6.32 -4.67 2.17
C HIS A 99 -7.59 -3.94 1.67
N VAL A 100 -8.65 -3.83 2.50
CA VAL A 100 -9.89 -3.09 2.18
C VAL A 100 -9.63 -1.62 1.85
N ILE A 101 -8.58 -1.01 2.41
CA ILE A 101 -8.24 0.40 2.14
C ILE A 101 -7.97 0.68 0.66
N ARG A 102 -7.70 -0.36 -0.14
CA ARG A 102 -7.52 -0.21 -1.58
C ARG A 102 -8.77 0.28 -2.27
N ILE A 103 -9.96 -0.10 -1.81
CA ILE A 103 -11.21 0.34 -2.43
C ILE A 103 -11.28 1.88 -2.49
N PRO A 104 -11.16 2.61 -1.36
CA PRO A 104 -11.17 4.07 -1.42
C PRO A 104 -9.91 4.67 -2.07
N VAL A 105 -8.74 4.00 -2.05
CA VAL A 105 -7.57 4.43 -2.84
C VAL A 105 -7.88 4.42 -4.34
N GLU A 106 -8.46 3.33 -4.84
CA GLU A 106 -8.79 3.16 -6.26
C GLU A 106 -9.88 4.14 -6.71
N VAL A 107 -10.88 4.39 -5.86
CA VAL A 107 -11.87 5.45 -6.10
C VAL A 107 -11.21 6.84 -6.15
N THR A 108 -10.23 7.10 -5.28
CA THR A 108 -9.47 8.36 -5.32
C THR A 108 -8.66 8.49 -6.62
N LEU A 109 -7.98 7.42 -7.04
CA LEU A 109 -7.23 7.40 -8.30
C LEU A 109 -8.14 7.64 -9.50
N TYR A 110 -9.34 7.07 -9.50
CA TYR A 110 -10.33 7.33 -10.53
C TYR A 110 -10.76 8.80 -10.59
N TRP A 111 -11.05 9.42 -9.44
CA TRP A 111 -11.37 10.85 -9.42
C TRP A 111 -10.19 11.73 -9.87
N LEU A 112 -8.95 11.37 -9.50
CA LEU A 112 -7.76 12.05 -9.99
C LEU A 112 -7.60 11.91 -11.51
N PHE A 113 -7.99 10.76 -12.08
CA PHE A 113 -7.98 10.54 -13.52
C PHE A 113 -8.98 11.44 -14.24
N LEU A 114 -10.21 11.55 -13.73
CA LEU A 114 -11.22 12.46 -14.27
C LEU A 114 -10.75 13.93 -14.27
N HIS A 115 -9.91 14.30 -13.30
CA HIS A 115 -9.31 15.63 -13.18
C HIS A 115 -7.90 15.74 -13.79
N LYS A 116 -7.52 14.81 -14.67
CA LYS A 116 -6.28 14.85 -15.46
C LYS A 116 -4.98 14.80 -14.65
N ALA A 117 -5.02 14.31 -13.40
CA ALA A 117 -3.88 14.29 -12.49
C ALA A 117 -3.16 12.93 -12.41
N VAL A 118 -3.80 11.85 -12.85
CA VAL A 118 -3.20 10.51 -13.04
C VAL A 118 -3.74 9.88 -14.33
N PRO A 119 -3.02 8.99 -15.02
CA PRO A 119 -3.51 8.37 -16.24
C PRO A 119 -4.55 7.27 -16.01
N GLU A 120 -5.32 6.94 -17.06
CA GLU A 120 -6.33 5.87 -17.05
C GLU A 120 -5.74 4.52 -16.64
N LEU A 121 -4.51 4.21 -17.11
CA LEU A 121 -3.82 2.96 -16.77
C LEU A 121 -3.60 2.77 -15.26
N MET A 122 -3.65 3.85 -14.46
CA MET A 122 -3.54 3.79 -13.01
C MET A 122 -4.88 3.54 -12.30
N THR A 123 -5.97 3.43 -13.04
CA THR A 123 -7.31 3.21 -12.51
C THR A 123 -7.79 1.80 -12.82
N PHE A 124 -8.86 1.39 -12.15
CA PHE A 124 -9.54 0.11 -12.39
C PHE A 124 -10.23 0.01 -13.76
N GLU A 125 -10.46 1.13 -14.47
CA GLU A 125 -10.92 1.09 -15.87
C GLU A 125 -9.78 0.71 -16.83
N GLY A 126 -8.53 1.01 -16.46
CA GLY A 126 -7.34 0.71 -17.23
C GLY A 126 -6.70 -0.62 -16.84
N ARG A 127 -5.48 -0.55 -16.28
CA ARG A 127 -4.64 -1.72 -15.98
C ARG A 127 -4.52 -2.03 -14.48
N ASN A 128 -5.20 -1.26 -13.63
CA ASN A 128 -5.09 -1.39 -12.19
C ASN A 128 -6.22 -2.23 -11.59
N PHE A 129 -6.06 -3.55 -11.55
CA PHE A 129 -7.06 -4.45 -10.96
C PHE A 129 -6.95 -4.58 -9.43
N ASP A 130 -6.21 -3.70 -8.75
CA ASP A 130 -5.99 -3.81 -7.29
C ASP A 130 -7.27 -3.49 -6.48
N ILE A 131 -8.32 -2.96 -7.11
CA ILE A 131 -9.65 -2.88 -6.50
C ILE A 131 -10.20 -4.27 -6.14
N LEU A 132 -9.88 -5.30 -6.93
CA LEU A 132 -10.32 -6.67 -6.69
C LEU A 132 -9.65 -7.27 -5.45
N SER A 133 -8.39 -6.91 -5.17
CA SER A 133 -7.72 -7.33 -3.94
C SER A 133 -8.37 -6.68 -2.71
N GLY A 134 -8.79 -5.41 -2.83
CA GLY A 134 -9.56 -4.73 -1.79
C GLY A 134 -10.93 -5.34 -1.52
N ILE A 135 -11.72 -5.62 -2.57
CA ILE A 135 -13.07 -6.21 -2.45
C ILE A 135 -13.01 -7.66 -1.95
N SER A 136 -12.02 -8.43 -2.37
CA SER A 136 -11.88 -9.83 -1.95
C SER A 136 -11.39 -9.97 -0.50
N ALA A 137 -10.76 -8.95 0.09
CA ALA A 137 -10.18 -9.03 1.44
C ALA A 137 -11.18 -9.41 2.56
N PRO A 138 -12.39 -8.81 2.68
CA PRO A 138 -13.39 -9.24 3.66
C PRO A 138 -13.92 -10.65 3.40
N VAL A 139 -14.03 -11.05 2.13
CA VAL A 139 -14.49 -12.39 1.74
C VAL A 139 -13.47 -13.43 2.18
N ILE A 140 -12.18 -13.20 1.88
CA ILE A 140 -11.08 -14.07 2.33
C ILE A 140 -10.99 -14.09 3.85
N TYR A 141 -11.09 -12.95 4.50
CA TYR A 141 -11.13 -12.87 5.96
C TYR A 141 -12.23 -13.77 6.55
N TYR A 142 -13.46 -13.64 6.03
CA TYR A 142 -14.60 -14.39 6.50
C TYR A 142 -14.44 -15.89 6.26
N LEU A 143 -14.04 -16.28 5.04
CA LEU A 143 -13.92 -17.69 4.68
C LEU A 143 -12.77 -18.40 5.39
N VAL A 144 -11.65 -17.72 5.63
CA VAL A 144 -10.46 -18.30 6.28
C VAL A 144 -10.58 -18.26 7.80
N PHE A 145 -10.98 -17.13 8.40
CA PHE A 145 -10.87 -16.94 9.86
C PHE A 145 -12.18 -17.04 10.65
N VAL A 146 -13.34 -16.93 9.98
CA VAL A 146 -14.66 -16.98 10.63
C VAL A 146 -15.36 -18.30 10.32
N LYS A 147 -15.42 -18.68 9.04
CA LYS A 147 -16.05 -19.92 8.59
C LYS A 147 -15.12 -21.12 8.53
N MET A 148 -13.80 -20.90 8.58
CA MET A 148 -12.78 -21.96 8.50
C MET A 148 -12.95 -22.86 7.26
N LYS A 149 -13.52 -22.32 6.17
CA LYS A 149 -13.82 -23.06 4.93
C LYS A 149 -12.68 -23.08 3.92
N LEU A 150 -11.75 -22.16 4.05
CA LEU A 150 -10.60 -22.04 3.17
C LEU A 150 -9.32 -22.35 3.94
N SER A 151 -8.48 -23.16 3.33
CA SER A 151 -7.18 -23.53 3.90
C SER A 151 -6.20 -22.37 3.86
N LYS A 152 -5.11 -22.51 4.61
CA LYS A 152 -3.95 -21.62 4.54
C LYS A 152 -3.38 -21.45 3.15
N SER A 153 -3.40 -22.52 2.35
CA SER A 153 -2.91 -22.49 0.98
C SER A 153 -3.72 -21.50 0.14
N ALA A 154 -5.04 -21.42 0.37
CA ALA A 154 -5.87 -20.41 -0.28
C ALA A 154 -5.50 -18.98 0.16
N LEU A 155 -5.25 -18.74 1.45
CA LEU A 155 -4.77 -17.45 1.94
C LEU A 155 -3.40 -17.07 1.36
N LEU A 156 -2.50 -18.05 1.23
CA LEU A 156 -1.16 -17.87 0.65
C LEU A 156 -1.24 -17.53 -0.83
N ILE A 157 -2.02 -18.30 -1.61
CA ILE A 157 -2.28 -18.05 -3.03
C ILE A 157 -2.90 -16.66 -3.22
N TRP A 158 -3.88 -16.30 -2.40
CA TRP A 158 -4.51 -14.98 -2.45
C TRP A 158 -3.49 -13.86 -2.22
N ASN A 159 -2.60 -14.00 -1.23
CA ASN A 159 -1.54 -13.01 -0.99
C ASN A 159 -0.58 -12.90 -2.18
N PHE A 160 -0.18 -14.01 -2.81
CA PHE A 160 0.68 -13.98 -4.00
C PHE A 160 0.00 -13.33 -5.21
N ILE A 161 -1.27 -13.62 -5.45
CA ILE A 161 -2.05 -12.99 -6.53
C ILE A 161 -2.15 -11.49 -6.28
N CYS A 162 -2.53 -11.07 -5.08
CA CYS A 162 -2.66 -9.64 -4.73
C CYS A 162 -1.30 -8.91 -4.77
N LEU A 163 -0.22 -9.58 -4.37
CA LEU A 163 1.13 -9.04 -4.49
C LEU A 163 1.53 -8.86 -5.97
N ALA A 164 1.18 -9.79 -6.85
CA ALA A 164 1.44 -9.65 -8.29
C ALA A 164 0.66 -8.47 -8.89
N LEU A 165 -0.61 -8.27 -8.48
CA LEU A 165 -1.40 -7.10 -8.88
C LEU A 165 -0.76 -5.79 -8.39
N LEU A 166 -0.35 -5.74 -7.12
CA LEU A 166 0.35 -4.58 -6.55
C LEU A 166 1.63 -4.25 -7.32
N LEU A 167 2.47 -5.25 -7.60
CA LEU A 167 3.72 -5.04 -8.34
C LEU A 167 3.46 -4.56 -9.77
N ASN A 168 2.40 -5.06 -10.41
CA ASN A 168 1.99 -4.60 -11.73
C ASN A 168 1.65 -3.11 -11.73
N ILE A 169 0.81 -2.66 -10.78
CA ILE A 169 0.44 -1.24 -10.71
C ILE A 169 1.61 -0.36 -10.28
N VAL A 170 2.45 -0.79 -9.33
CA VAL A 170 3.63 -0.02 -8.91
C VAL A 170 4.59 0.20 -10.08
N PHE A 171 4.82 -0.81 -10.91
CA PHE A 171 5.65 -0.69 -12.11
C PHE A 171 5.06 0.29 -13.12
N ASN A 172 3.77 0.17 -13.42
CA ASN A 172 3.07 1.08 -14.33
C ASN A 172 3.04 2.53 -13.80
N ALA A 173 2.83 2.71 -12.50
CA ALA A 173 2.82 4.00 -11.83
C ALA A 173 4.19 4.68 -11.93
N LEU A 174 5.27 3.96 -11.63
CA LEU A 174 6.66 4.43 -11.75
C LEU A 174 6.98 4.91 -13.17
N LEU A 175 6.59 4.13 -14.18
CA LEU A 175 6.83 4.46 -15.58
C LEU A 175 5.87 5.52 -16.14
N SER A 176 4.89 5.97 -15.36
CA SER A 176 3.96 7.04 -15.74
C SER A 176 4.24 8.35 -14.99
N ILE A 177 5.13 8.35 -14.01
CA ILE A 177 5.59 9.56 -13.33
C ILE A 177 6.41 10.39 -14.32
N PRO A 178 6.15 11.70 -14.45
CA PRO A 178 6.93 12.54 -15.35
C PRO A 178 8.40 12.58 -14.92
N GLY A 179 9.30 12.59 -15.90
CA GLY A 179 10.75 12.63 -15.70
C GLY A 179 11.50 11.51 -16.43
N MET A 180 12.75 11.27 -16.03
CA MET A 180 13.68 10.38 -16.74
C MET A 180 13.18 8.94 -16.96
N PHE A 181 12.29 8.44 -16.09
CA PHE A 181 11.78 7.07 -16.17
C PHE A 181 10.44 6.94 -16.91
N GLN A 182 9.87 8.05 -17.39
CA GLN A 182 8.56 8.02 -18.04
C GLN A 182 8.63 7.22 -19.35
N LYS A 183 7.80 6.18 -19.46
CA LYS A 183 7.61 5.37 -20.67
C LYS A 183 6.14 5.27 -21.09
N PHE A 184 5.22 5.66 -20.21
CA PHE A 184 3.78 5.61 -20.44
C PHE A 184 3.13 6.96 -20.14
N ALA A 185 1.88 7.11 -20.59
CA ALA A 185 1.01 8.22 -20.21
C ALA A 185 1.58 9.62 -20.47
N PHE A 186 2.21 9.82 -21.64
CA PHE A 186 2.76 11.13 -22.02
C PHE A 186 1.70 12.23 -22.09
N ASP A 187 0.48 11.89 -22.52
CA ASP A 187 -0.64 12.85 -22.62
C ASP A 187 -1.25 13.23 -21.26
N GLN A 188 -1.16 12.34 -20.26
CA GLN A 188 -1.75 12.52 -18.93
C GLN A 188 -0.87 11.85 -17.86
N PRO A 189 0.27 12.46 -17.52
CA PRO A 189 1.25 11.86 -16.61
C PRO A 189 0.73 11.74 -15.18
N ASN A 190 1.37 10.87 -14.40
CA ASN A 190 1.08 10.65 -12.99
C ASN A 190 1.70 11.74 -12.11
N ILE A 191 1.10 12.93 -12.13
CA ILE A 191 1.56 14.10 -11.36
C ILE A 191 1.03 14.09 -9.92
N ALA A 192 -0.15 13.50 -9.68
CA ALA A 192 -0.80 13.57 -8.36
C ALA A 192 0.07 12.99 -7.25
N VAL A 193 0.72 11.84 -7.50
CA VAL A 193 1.52 11.11 -6.50
C VAL A 193 2.78 11.86 -6.03
N LEU A 194 3.12 12.99 -6.66
CA LEU A 194 4.24 13.85 -6.27
C LEU A 194 3.81 14.96 -5.31
N ALA A 195 2.50 15.20 -5.19
CA ALA A 195 1.96 16.36 -4.49
C ALA A 195 1.15 15.94 -3.25
N PHE A 196 1.10 16.84 -2.27
CA PHE A 196 0.35 16.61 -1.05
C PHE A 196 -1.17 16.65 -1.32
N PRO A 197 -1.98 15.77 -0.70
CA PRO A 197 -1.62 14.67 0.21
C PRO A 197 -1.30 13.36 -0.50
N PHE A 198 -1.51 13.27 -1.82
CA PHE A 198 -1.43 12.02 -2.60
C PHE A 198 -0.04 11.40 -2.63
N VAL A 199 1.01 12.15 -2.26
CA VAL A 199 2.36 11.64 -1.96
C VAL A 199 2.37 10.49 -0.95
N PHE A 200 1.37 10.41 -0.07
CA PHE A 200 1.23 9.29 0.88
C PHE A 200 0.89 7.96 0.21
N LEU A 201 0.40 7.97 -1.04
CA LEU A 201 0.15 6.73 -1.75
C LEU A 201 1.45 5.93 -1.97
N PRO A 202 2.46 6.45 -2.69
CA PRO A 202 3.73 5.74 -2.87
C PRO A 202 4.61 5.70 -1.62
N SER A 203 4.52 6.69 -0.71
CA SER A 203 5.42 6.77 0.45
C SER A 203 4.93 6.04 1.70
N VAL A 204 3.61 5.79 1.82
CA VAL A 204 3.01 5.20 3.04
C VAL A 204 2.13 4.01 2.71
N LEU A 205 1.07 4.19 1.93
CA LEU A 205 0.07 3.15 1.72
C LEU A 205 0.61 1.97 0.93
N VAL A 206 1.25 2.21 -0.22
CA VAL A 206 1.82 1.16 -1.07
C VAL A 206 2.87 0.34 -0.31
N PRO A 207 3.83 0.93 0.43
CA PRO A 207 4.77 0.14 1.22
C PRO A 207 4.14 -0.64 2.36
N LEU A 208 3.16 -0.08 3.09
CA LEU A 208 2.44 -0.82 4.13
C LEU A 208 1.66 -2.00 3.55
N VAL A 209 1.07 -1.81 2.39
CA VAL A 209 0.36 -2.84 1.62
C VAL A 209 1.31 -3.97 1.18
N LEU A 210 2.47 -3.60 0.62
CA LEU A 210 3.53 -4.55 0.25
C LEU A 210 3.98 -5.33 1.49
N PHE A 211 4.30 -4.63 2.57
CA PHE A 211 4.74 -5.22 3.82
C PHE A 211 3.68 -6.16 4.40
N SER A 212 2.39 -5.79 4.35
CA SER A 212 1.27 -6.62 4.81
C SER A 212 1.25 -7.98 4.11
N HIS A 213 1.41 -8.01 2.78
CA HIS A 213 1.48 -9.26 2.02
C HIS A 213 2.69 -10.11 2.42
N LEU A 214 3.88 -9.49 2.49
CA LEU A 214 5.10 -10.21 2.85
C LEU A 214 5.04 -10.77 4.28
N ALA A 215 4.48 -9.99 5.21
CA ALA A 215 4.30 -10.40 6.60
C ALA A 215 3.28 -11.54 6.71
N ALA A 216 2.13 -11.44 6.03
CA ALA A 216 1.13 -12.50 5.99
C ALA A 216 1.68 -13.79 5.39
N ILE A 217 2.43 -13.72 4.28
CA ILE A 217 3.10 -14.87 3.66
C ILE A 217 4.05 -15.54 4.67
N ARG A 218 4.90 -14.76 5.33
CA ARG A 218 5.83 -15.26 6.35
C ARG A 218 5.09 -15.95 7.50
N LEU A 219 4.08 -15.30 8.06
CA LEU A 219 3.28 -15.83 9.17
C LEU A 219 2.62 -17.16 8.80
N VAL A 220 2.01 -17.26 7.61
CA VAL A 220 1.38 -18.50 7.13
C VAL A 220 2.38 -19.63 6.98
N LEU A 221 3.59 -19.34 6.48
CA LEU A 221 4.66 -20.32 6.27
C LEU A 221 5.33 -20.79 7.58
N GLN A 222 5.28 -20.00 8.65
CA GLN A 222 5.93 -20.33 9.93
C GLN A 222 4.99 -20.92 10.99
N ASP A 223 3.69 -20.62 10.93
CA ASP A 223 2.77 -21.00 12.00
C ASP A 223 2.28 -22.45 11.85
N GLU A 224 2.89 -23.43 12.52
CA GLU A 224 2.37 -24.81 12.51
C GLU A 224 0.99 -24.95 13.17
N ASN A 225 0.66 -24.13 14.17
CA ASN A 225 -0.58 -24.22 14.96
C ASN A 225 -1.82 -23.75 14.18
N LEU A 226 -1.65 -22.71 13.35
CA LEU A 226 -2.70 -22.28 12.43
C LEU A 226 -2.94 -23.38 11.39
N THR A 227 -1.98 -24.27 11.14
CA THR A 227 -2.10 -25.42 10.20
C THR A 227 -2.97 -26.49 10.82
N VAL A 228 -2.76 -26.78 12.10
CA VAL A 228 -3.56 -27.73 12.87
C VAL A 228 -5.00 -27.24 13.02
N LYS A 229 -5.23 -25.95 13.32
CA LYS A 229 -6.59 -25.39 13.50
C LYS A 229 -7.41 -25.28 12.21
N LEU A 230 -6.78 -25.00 11.07
CA LEU A 230 -7.49 -24.85 9.79
C LEU A 230 -7.69 -26.18 9.03
N ASN A 231 -6.93 -27.23 9.38
CA ASN A 231 -7.04 -28.53 8.71
C ASN A 231 -7.84 -29.57 9.53
N ASN A 232 -8.16 -29.30 10.80
CA ASN A 232 -8.86 -30.21 11.70
C ASN A 232 -10.35 -29.85 11.96
N GLU A 233 -10.90 -28.87 11.25
CA GLU A 233 -12.34 -28.52 11.22
C GLU A 233 -12.86 -28.60 9.78
#